data_AF-A0A137QB80-F1
#
_entry.id   AF-A0A137QB80-F1
#
_cell.length_a   1.000
_cell.length_b   1.000
_cell.length_c   1.000
_cell.angle_alpha   90.00
_cell.angle_beta   90.00
_cell.angle_gamma   90.00
#
_symmetry.space_group_name_H-M   'P 1'
#
loop_
_entity.id
_entity.type
_entity.pdbx_description
1 polymer ?
#
loop_
_entity_poly.entity_id
_entity_poly.type
_entity_poly.pdbx_seq_one_letter_code
_entity_poly.pdbx_strand_id
1 'polypeptide(L)'
;MKLHFTSSYHSEGNSQTEHTNQTLEQYLQVYCNYQQVNWAELLLLAEFSFNNVPNATTSVSPFFTNKGYHLNITVYPGQKVFVKAKYFHTICPSKKLSEKYLGPYEIIAQPGSHSFTLQLPDSMCDVHSVFSVSMLELSTPNPFPTCSALPPASVVIDGEPEFEIAHIVNSKIDWCQACKLLYKVIWLGYKDTEDKSSWLPASKLEHAPKLVADFHAAYPHKLGPLSSL
;
A
#
# COMPACT_ATOMS: atom_id res chain seq x y z
N MET A 1 -5.31 -17.32 -25.24
CA MET A 1 -5.14 -16.13 -26.11
C MET A 1 -5.67 -16.49 -27.49
N LYS A 2 -6.70 -15.80 -27.98
CA LYS A 2 -7.33 -16.09 -29.29
C LYS A 2 -6.85 -15.02 -30.27
N LEU A 3 -6.16 -15.43 -31.33
CA LEU A 3 -5.62 -14.51 -32.33
C LEU A 3 -6.75 -14.14 -33.32
N HIS A 4 -6.93 -12.84 -33.54
CA HIS A 4 -7.80 -12.31 -34.59
C HIS A 4 -6.90 -11.63 -35.63
N PHE A 5 -6.94 -12.10 -36.87
CA PHE A 5 -6.24 -11.50 -37.99
C PHE A 5 -7.19 -10.60 -38.76
N THR A 6 -6.73 -9.42 -39.15
CA THR A 6 -7.44 -8.57 -40.10
C THR A 6 -7.28 -9.13 -41.52
N SER A 7 -8.25 -8.87 -42.39
CA SER A 7 -8.18 -9.30 -43.78
C SER A 7 -6.94 -8.71 -44.48
N SER A 8 -6.29 -9.51 -45.32
CA SER A 8 -5.17 -9.07 -46.15
C SER A 8 -5.55 -7.81 -46.92
N TYR A 9 -4.71 -6.78 -46.88
CA TYR A 9 -4.91 -5.48 -47.54
C TYR A 9 -6.16 -4.68 -47.12
N HIS A 10 -6.71 -4.94 -45.93
CA HIS A 10 -7.86 -4.20 -45.39
C HIS A 10 -7.46 -3.45 -44.10
N SER A 11 -7.11 -2.17 -44.23
CA SER A 11 -6.72 -1.29 -43.11
C SER A 11 -7.87 -1.00 -42.14
N GLU A 12 -9.11 -0.99 -42.64
CA GLU A 12 -10.30 -0.61 -41.84
C GLU A 12 -10.49 -1.48 -40.58
N GLY A 13 -10.10 -2.77 -40.61
CA GLY A 13 -10.17 -3.66 -39.46
C GLY A 13 -9.19 -3.31 -38.33
N ASN A 14 -8.18 -2.48 -38.59
CA ASN A 14 -7.22 -1.97 -37.62
C ASN A 14 -7.23 -0.42 -37.52
N SER A 15 -8.28 0.22 -38.04
CA SER A 15 -8.40 1.67 -38.17
C SER A 15 -8.21 2.44 -36.85
N GLN A 16 -8.64 1.88 -35.72
CA GLN A 16 -8.46 2.50 -34.41
C GLN A 16 -6.98 2.60 -34.01
N THR A 17 -6.20 1.55 -34.27
CA THR A 17 -4.75 1.54 -34.03
C THR A 17 -4.06 2.50 -35.00
N GLU A 18 -4.46 2.52 -36.27
CA GLU A 18 -3.92 3.44 -37.27
C GLU A 18 -4.15 4.91 -36.90
N HIS A 19 -5.35 5.26 -36.43
CA HIS A 19 -5.66 6.62 -35.98
C HIS A 19 -4.85 7.02 -34.73
N THR A 20 -4.66 6.06 -33.81
CA THR A 20 -3.82 6.27 -32.62
C THR A 20 -2.36 6.54 -33.03
N ASN A 21 -1.82 5.74 -33.95
CA ASN A 21 -0.46 5.92 -34.45
C ASN A 21 -0.28 7.28 -35.14
N GLN A 22 -1.23 7.69 -35.99
CA GLN A 22 -1.20 9.01 -36.64
C GLN A 22 -1.17 10.16 -35.63
N THR A 23 -1.94 10.05 -34.54
CA THR A 23 -1.97 11.08 -33.49
C THR A 23 -0.64 11.16 -32.74
N LEU A 24 -0.05 10.00 -32.43
CA LEU A 24 1.27 9.94 -31.78
C LEU A 24 2.38 10.45 -32.70
N GLU A 25 2.32 10.16 -34.00
CA GLU A 25 3.26 10.68 -35.00
C GLU A 25 3.20 12.20 -35.09
N GLN A 26 2.01 12.80 -35.10
CA GLN A 26 1.85 14.25 -35.10
C GLN A 26 2.46 14.89 -33.85
N TYR A 27 2.24 14.27 -32.69
CA TYR A 27 2.87 14.74 -31.44
C TYR A 27 4.39 14.69 -31.56
N LEU A 28 4.94 13.55 -31.98
CA LEU A 28 6.39 13.38 -32.11
C LEU A 28 6.98 14.36 -33.13
N GLN A 29 6.34 14.60 -34.27
CA GLN A 29 6.82 15.56 -35.26
C GLN A 29 7.02 16.98 -34.71
N VAL A 30 6.18 17.41 -33.77
CA VAL A 30 6.27 18.74 -33.16
C VAL A 30 7.42 18.85 -32.15
N TYR A 31 7.67 17.77 -31.38
CA TYR A 31 8.60 17.81 -30.24
C TYR A 31 9.95 17.13 -30.50
N CYS A 32 10.08 16.35 -31.57
CA CYS A 32 11.34 15.71 -31.92
C CYS A 32 12.38 16.77 -32.27
N ASN A 33 13.59 16.61 -31.75
CA ASN A 33 14.68 17.51 -32.08
C ASN A 33 15.08 17.36 -33.54
N TYR A 34 15.84 18.33 -34.07
CA TYR A 34 16.27 18.33 -35.48
C TYR A 34 16.99 17.04 -35.90
N GLN A 35 17.75 16.44 -34.96
CA GLN A 35 18.51 15.21 -35.19
C GLN A 35 17.68 13.93 -35.06
N GLN A 36 16.41 14.03 -34.64
CA GLN A 36 15.47 12.93 -34.41
C GLN A 36 16.02 11.82 -33.50
N VAL A 37 16.77 12.18 -32.45
CA VAL A 37 17.36 11.19 -31.52
C VAL A 37 16.59 11.05 -30.20
N ASN A 38 15.72 12.00 -29.87
CA ASN A 38 14.99 12.02 -28.60
C ASN A 38 13.57 11.43 -28.67
N TRP A 39 13.17 10.81 -29.80
CA TRP A 39 11.81 10.28 -29.98
C TRP A 39 11.45 9.23 -28.91
N ALA A 40 12.42 8.41 -28.48
CA ALA A 40 12.19 7.36 -27.50
C ALA A 40 11.84 7.93 -26.11
N GLU A 41 12.43 9.06 -25.75
CA GLU A 41 12.12 9.76 -24.49
C GLU A 41 10.77 10.47 -24.58
N LEU A 42 10.41 10.97 -25.77
CA LEU A 42 9.14 11.65 -26.03
C LEU A 42 7.95 10.71 -26.12
N LEU A 43 8.15 9.42 -26.42
CA LEU A 43 7.07 8.44 -26.53
C LEU A 43 6.24 8.35 -25.25
N LEU A 44 6.90 8.37 -24.09
CA LEU A 44 6.21 8.37 -22.79
C LEU A 44 5.31 9.60 -22.62
N LEU A 45 5.74 10.75 -23.13
CA LEU A 45 4.96 12.00 -23.07
C LEU A 45 3.82 12.01 -24.08
N ALA A 46 4.04 11.45 -25.27
CA ALA A 46 3.02 11.30 -26.30
C ALA A 46 1.90 10.37 -25.82
N GLU A 47 2.26 9.22 -25.25
CA GLU A 47 1.30 8.28 -24.66
C GLU A 47 0.53 8.92 -23.50
N PHE A 48 1.23 9.59 -22.58
CA PHE A 48 0.60 10.27 -21.45
C PHE A 48 -0.39 11.35 -21.90
N SER A 49 0.02 12.17 -22.87
CA SER A 49 -0.82 13.26 -23.40
C SER A 49 -2.04 12.68 -24.10
N PHE A 50 -1.84 11.70 -25.00
CA PHE A 50 -2.93 11.03 -25.70
C PHE A 50 -3.94 10.40 -24.75
N ASN A 51 -3.47 9.72 -23.71
CA ASN A 51 -4.34 9.07 -22.72
C ASN A 51 -5.11 10.07 -21.85
N ASN A 52 -4.64 11.31 -21.69
CA ASN A 52 -5.27 12.32 -20.83
C ASN A 52 -6.09 13.37 -21.58
N VAL A 53 -5.96 13.48 -22.90
CA VAL A 53 -6.77 14.41 -23.71
C VAL A 53 -8.22 13.93 -23.80
N PRO A 54 -9.22 14.76 -23.46
CA PRO A 54 -10.62 14.44 -23.67
C PRO A 54 -10.93 14.30 -25.16
N ASN A 55 -11.64 13.24 -25.55
CA ASN A 55 -12.12 13.12 -26.93
C ASN A 55 -13.30 14.08 -27.14
N ALA A 56 -13.32 14.80 -28.26
CA ALA A 56 -14.34 15.80 -28.58
C ALA A 56 -15.78 15.24 -28.54
N THR A 57 -15.98 13.97 -28.92
CA THR A 57 -17.31 13.35 -28.97
C THR A 57 -17.79 12.90 -27.58
N THR A 58 -16.90 12.33 -26.77
CA THR A 58 -17.27 11.75 -25.48
C THR A 58 -17.05 12.70 -24.31
N SER A 59 -16.32 13.80 -24.51
CA SER A 59 -15.87 14.74 -23.48
C SER A 59 -15.10 14.11 -22.32
N VAL A 60 -14.62 12.87 -22.47
CA VAL A 60 -13.85 12.12 -21.47
C VAL A 60 -12.57 11.58 -22.07
N SER A 61 -11.50 11.48 -21.28
CA SER A 61 -10.22 10.93 -21.74
C SER A 61 -10.20 9.40 -21.70
N PRO A 62 -9.41 8.74 -22.56
CA PRO A 62 -9.20 7.29 -22.52
C PRO A 62 -8.74 6.78 -21.14
N PHE A 63 -7.93 7.57 -20.44
CA PHE A 63 -7.51 7.25 -19.09
C PHE A 63 -8.69 7.25 -18.10
N PHE A 64 -9.57 8.26 -18.17
CA PHE A 64 -10.75 8.33 -17.32
C PHE A 64 -11.72 7.18 -17.58
N THR A 65 -11.95 6.80 -18.84
CA THR A 65 -12.83 5.67 -19.16
C THR A 65 -12.29 4.32 -18.69
N ASN A 66 -10.95 4.15 -18.67
CA ASN A 66 -10.31 2.93 -18.21
C ASN A 66 -10.15 2.87 -16.68
N LYS A 67 -9.87 4.01 -16.02
CA LYS A 67 -9.48 4.07 -14.60
C LYS A 67 -10.51 4.74 -13.68
N GLY A 68 -11.46 5.49 -14.20
CA GLY A 68 -12.50 6.18 -13.42
C GLY A 68 -12.04 7.47 -12.71
N TYR A 69 -10.82 7.95 -12.98
CA TYR A 69 -10.31 9.22 -12.45
C TYR A 69 -9.42 9.92 -13.48
N HIS A 70 -9.35 11.25 -13.43
CA HIS A 70 -8.45 12.05 -14.28
C HIS A 70 -7.10 12.22 -13.59
N LEU A 71 -6.00 12.02 -14.32
CA LEU A 71 -4.67 12.44 -13.89
C LEU A 71 -4.58 13.97 -14.01
N ASN A 72 -5.18 14.67 -13.06
CA ASN A 72 -5.06 16.12 -12.96
C ASN A 72 -3.86 16.44 -12.07
N ILE A 73 -2.68 16.55 -12.67
CA ILE A 73 -1.45 16.95 -11.97
C ILE A 73 -1.46 18.48 -11.90
N THR A 74 -2.41 19.03 -11.15
CA THR A 74 -2.24 20.36 -10.56
C THR A 74 -1.60 20.13 -9.21
N VAL A 75 -0.28 19.93 -9.25
CA VAL A 75 0.50 19.58 -8.07
C VAL A 75 1.04 20.85 -7.45
N TYR A 76 0.71 21.07 -6.18
CA TYR A 76 1.21 22.20 -5.41
C TYR A 76 2.40 21.75 -4.54
N PRO A 77 3.44 22.58 -4.37
CA PRO A 77 4.48 22.35 -3.38
C PRO A 77 3.86 22.06 -2.01
N GLY A 78 4.31 21.00 -1.33
CA GLY A 78 3.75 20.52 -0.06
C GLY A 78 2.70 19.40 -0.19
N GLN A 79 2.29 19.01 -1.39
CA GLN A 79 1.50 17.79 -1.57
C GLN A 79 2.33 16.53 -1.31
N LYS A 80 1.69 15.54 -0.68
CA LYS A 80 2.27 14.24 -0.38
C LYS A 80 2.01 13.24 -1.51
N VAL A 81 3.04 12.51 -1.91
CA VAL A 81 2.97 11.48 -2.95
C VAL A 81 3.73 10.24 -2.53
N PHE A 82 3.25 9.09 -2.98
CA PHE A 82 3.94 7.82 -2.88
C PHE A 82 4.81 7.60 -4.11
N VAL A 83 5.97 6.95 -3.92
CA VAL A 83 6.88 6.56 -5.00
C VAL A 83 6.80 5.06 -5.21
N LYS A 84 6.64 4.60 -6.45
CA LYS A 84 6.61 3.17 -6.77
C LYS A 84 7.97 2.51 -6.44
N ALA A 85 7.94 1.49 -5.60
CA ALA A 85 9.13 0.75 -5.14
C ALA A 85 9.72 -0.19 -6.21
N LYS A 86 9.18 -0.24 -7.43
CA LYS A 86 9.52 -1.24 -8.47
C LYS A 86 11.01 -1.30 -8.80
N TYR A 87 11.70 -0.17 -8.73
CA TYR A 87 13.13 -0.03 -9.05
C TYR A 87 13.99 0.21 -7.80
N PHE A 88 13.43 0.07 -6.61
CA PHE A 88 14.13 0.27 -5.35
C PHE A 88 14.56 -1.07 -4.77
N HIS A 89 15.81 -1.12 -4.32
CA HIS A 89 16.28 -2.22 -3.50
C HIS A 89 15.77 -2.03 -2.07
N THR A 90 14.62 -2.62 -1.77
CA THR A 90 14.10 -2.67 -0.39
C THR A 90 14.87 -3.70 0.43
N ILE A 91 15.03 -3.46 1.73
CA ILE A 91 15.68 -4.38 2.68
C ILE A 91 14.81 -5.65 2.90
N CYS A 92 13.58 -5.66 2.35
CA CYS A 92 12.65 -6.76 2.53
C CYS A 92 13.17 -8.06 1.88
N PRO A 93 13.24 -9.17 2.64
CA PRO A 93 13.84 -10.42 2.15
C PRO A 93 13.01 -11.14 1.08
N SER A 94 11.73 -10.78 0.90
CA SER A 94 10.85 -11.36 -0.11
C SER A 94 10.11 -10.29 -0.89
N LYS A 95 10.20 -10.35 -2.23
CA LYS A 95 9.47 -9.47 -3.15
C LYS A 95 7.95 -9.57 -3.02
N LYS A 96 7.43 -10.65 -2.43
CA LYS A 96 5.99 -10.82 -2.17
C LYS A 96 5.52 -9.96 -0.98
N LEU A 97 6.43 -9.64 -0.06
CA LEU A 97 6.17 -8.87 1.15
C LEU A 97 6.81 -7.48 1.12
N SER A 98 7.52 -7.12 0.04
CA SER A 98 8.06 -5.78 -0.12
C SER A 98 6.94 -4.77 -0.35
N GLU A 99 7.08 -3.59 0.25
CA GLU A 99 6.23 -2.44 0.00
C GLU A 99 6.22 -2.12 -1.49
N LYS A 100 5.02 -1.95 -2.08
CA LYS A 100 4.87 -1.57 -3.50
C LYS A 100 5.10 -0.08 -3.72
N TYR A 101 4.92 0.70 -2.66
CA TYR A 101 4.94 2.15 -2.63
C TYR A 101 5.72 2.61 -1.41
N LEU A 102 6.65 3.53 -1.61
CA LEU A 102 7.47 4.16 -0.58
C LEU A 102 6.93 5.57 -0.31
N GLY A 103 7.10 6.06 0.92
CA GLY A 103 6.57 7.35 1.33
C GLY A 103 5.22 7.21 2.03
N PRO A 104 4.55 8.32 2.36
CA PRO A 104 4.41 9.52 1.53
C PRO A 104 5.56 10.53 1.67
N TYR A 105 6.02 11.07 0.54
CA TYR A 105 7.03 12.13 0.47
C TYR A 105 6.42 13.43 -0.03
N GLU A 106 6.95 14.55 0.44
CA GLU A 106 6.46 15.88 0.06
C GLU A 106 7.14 16.36 -1.22
N ILE A 107 6.36 17.01 -2.09
CA ILE A 107 6.88 17.64 -3.30
C ILE A 107 7.43 19.01 -2.96
N ILE A 108 8.71 19.23 -3.22
CA ILE A 108 9.41 20.49 -2.93
C ILE A 108 9.51 21.40 -4.14
N ALA A 109 9.61 20.83 -5.34
CA ALA A 109 9.75 21.61 -6.57
C ALA A 109 9.32 20.80 -7.80
N GLN A 110 9.02 21.51 -8.88
CA GLN A 110 8.80 20.93 -10.21
C GLN A 110 9.89 21.44 -11.17
N PRO A 111 11.05 20.77 -11.25
CA PRO A 111 12.14 21.19 -12.13
C PRO A 111 11.80 21.07 -13.62
N GLY A 112 10.81 20.27 -14.00
CA GLY A 112 10.37 20.10 -15.39
C GLY A 112 8.91 19.68 -15.50
N SER A 113 8.36 19.71 -16.72
CA SER A 113 6.94 19.46 -16.98
C SER A 113 6.45 18.10 -16.42
N HIS A 114 7.33 17.10 -16.36
CA HIS A 114 6.99 15.73 -15.91
C HIS A 114 7.88 15.20 -14.80
N SER A 115 8.59 16.08 -14.09
CA SER A 115 9.54 15.69 -13.05
C SER A 115 9.30 16.53 -11.81
N PHE A 116 9.19 15.86 -10.67
CA PHE A 116 9.04 16.48 -9.37
C PHE A 116 10.21 16.14 -8.48
N THR A 117 10.71 17.13 -7.78
CA THR A 117 11.68 16.94 -6.72
C THR A 117 10.94 16.65 -5.42
N LEU A 118 11.27 15.52 -4.79
CA LEU A 118 10.71 15.09 -3.52
C LEU A 118 11.69 15.35 -2.38
N GLN A 119 11.13 15.64 -1.20
CA GLN A 119 11.87 15.59 0.04
C GLN A 119 12.01 14.13 0.49
N LEU A 120 13.14 13.51 0.14
CA LEU A 120 13.49 12.17 0.59
C LEU A 120 14.12 12.22 2.00
N PRO A 121 14.01 11.16 2.81
CA PRO A 121 14.71 11.04 4.07
C PRO A 121 16.22 10.92 3.87
N ASP A 122 17.01 11.36 4.85
CA ASP A 122 18.47 11.27 4.81
C ASP A 122 18.99 9.83 4.67
N SER A 123 18.19 8.84 5.05
CA SER A 123 18.50 7.42 4.87
C SER A 123 18.49 6.95 3.41
N MET A 124 17.95 7.74 2.48
CA MET A 124 17.90 7.47 1.04
C MET A 124 18.77 8.45 0.25
N CYS A 125 19.92 8.86 0.81
CA CYS A 125 20.85 9.81 0.18
C CYS A 125 21.42 9.35 -1.17
N ASP A 126 21.51 8.04 -1.40
CA ASP A 126 21.97 7.44 -2.65
C ASP A 126 20.95 7.52 -3.80
N VAL A 127 19.69 7.88 -3.49
CA VAL A 127 18.61 7.98 -4.47
C VAL A 127 18.42 9.43 -4.91
N HIS A 128 18.36 9.65 -6.23
CA HIS A 128 18.04 10.97 -6.77
C HIS A 128 16.65 11.44 -6.33
N SER A 129 16.57 12.67 -5.85
CA SER A 129 15.33 13.29 -5.37
C SER A 129 14.34 13.68 -6.49
N VAL A 130 14.74 13.60 -7.76
CA VAL A 130 13.90 13.96 -8.92
C VAL A 130 13.25 12.73 -9.52
N PHE A 131 11.92 12.71 -9.53
CA PHE A 131 11.13 11.58 -10.01
C PHE A 131 10.17 11.99 -11.13
N SER A 132 10.00 11.09 -12.10
CA SER A 132 8.97 11.24 -13.13
C SER A 132 7.58 11.06 -12.53
N VAL A 133 6.59 11.82 -13.01
CA VAL A 133 5.17 11.65 -12.66
C VAL A 133 4.72 10.19 -12.73
N SER A 134 5.21 9.41 -13.70
CA SER A 134 4.85 8.00 -13.89
C SER A 134 5.23 7.10 -12.70
N MET A 135 6.23 7.52 -11.92
CA MET A 135 6.69 6.85 -10.69
C MET A 135 5.95 7.29 -9.44
N LEU A 136 5.14 8.35 -9.53
CA LEU A 136 4.45 8.94 -8.39
C LEU A 136 2.97 8.55 -8.38
N GLU A 137 2.41 8.49 -7.18
CA GLU A 137 0.98 8.32 -6.95
C GLU A 137 0.55 9.29 -5.86
N LEU A 138 -0.55 10.02 -6.08
CA LEU A 138 -1.05 10.99 -5.10
C LEU A 138 -1.39 10.29 -3.78
N SER A 139 -0.89 10.83 -2.66
CA SER A 139 -1.27 10.34 -1.35
C SER A 139 -2.70 10.78 -1.08
N THR A 140 -3.66 9.91 -1.36
CA THR A 140 -5.02 10.10 -0.87
C THR A 140 -5.01 9.87 0.63
N PRO A 141 -5.52 10.81 1.45
CA PRO A 141 -5.72 10.54 2.86
C PRO A 141 -6.61 9.30 2.97
N ASN A 142 -6.16 8.31 3.75
CA ASN A 142 -6.89 7.07 3.91
C ASN A 142 -8.33 7.41 4.35
N PRO A 143 -9.37 7.10 3.56
CA PRO A 143 -10.75 7.42 3.92
C PRO A 143 -11.24 6.56 5.09
N PHE A 144 -10.51 5.48 5.40
CA PHE A 144 -10.69 4.73 6.63
C PHE A 144 -9.95 5.47 7.75
N PRO A 145 -10.65 5.91 8.82
CA PRO A 145 -9.99 6.49 9.97
C PRO A 145 -8.92 5.50 10.44
N THR A 146 -7.70 6.03 10.59
CA THR A 146 -6.49 5.33 10.99
C THR A 146 -6.81 4.22 11.99
N CYS A 147 -6.53 2.96 11.64
CA CYS A 147 -6.40 1.87 12.61
C CYS A 147 -5.12 2.12 13.42
N SER A 148 -5.17 3.16 14.23
CA SER A 148 -4.24 3.47 15.30
C SER A 148 -5.11 4.05 16.42
N ALA A 149 -6.02 3.23 16.95
CA ALA A 149 -6.37 3.43 18.34
C ALA A 149 -5.02 3.38 19.07
N LEU A 150 -4.58 4.52 19.63
CA LEU A 150 -3.42 4.54 20.51
C LEU A 150 -3.63 3.39 21.50
N PRO A 151 -2.62 2.52 21.72
CA PRO A 151 -2.76 1.49 22.73
C PRO A 151 -3.22 2.18 24.03
N PRO A 152 -4.29 1.67 24.68
CA PRO A 152 -4.80 2.25 25.91
C PRO A 152 -3.64 2.31 26.90
N ALA A 153 -3.59 3.41 27.63
CA ALA A 153 -2.54 3.66 28.61
C ALA A 153 -2.39 2.43 29.52
N SER A 154 -1.20 1.85 29.54
CA SER A 154 -0.85 0.79 30.47
C SER A 154 -1.01 1.29 31.90
N VAL A 155 -1.70 0.54 32.75
CA VAL A 155 -1.76 0.85 34.18
C VAL A 155 -0.46 0.35 34.80
N VAL A 156 0.35 1.24 35.38
CA VAL A 156 1.58 0.86 36.08
C VAL A 156 1.21 0.33 37.45
N ILE A 157 1.30 -0.98 37.66
CA ILE A 157 1.25 -1.60 38.98
C ILE A 157 2.63 -2.19 39.21
N ASP A 158 3.32 -1.73 40.26
CA ASP A 158 4.66 -2.19 40.66
C ASP A 158 5.80 -1.94 39.64
N GLY A 159 5.65 -0.92 38.77
CA GLY A 159 6.70 -0.47 37.85
C GLY A 159 6.66 -1.11 36.45
N GLU A 160 5.76 -2.06 36.21
CA GLU A 160 5.56 -2.69 34.89
C GLU A 160 4.17 -2.32 34.32
N PRO A 161 4.06 -2.13 32.99
CA PRO A 161 2.80 -1.82 32.33
C PRO A 161 1.88 -3.05 32.24
N GLU A 162 0.79 -3.06 33.00
CA GLU A 162 -0.23 -4.12 32.96
C GLU A 162 -1.53 -3.65 32.26
N PHE A 163 -2.19 -4.58 31.55
CA PHE A 163 -3.42 -4.33 30.79
C PHE A 163 -4.58 -5.16 31.36
N GLU A 164 -5.77 -4.57 31.51
CA GLU A 164 -6.95 -5.28 32.05
C GLU A 164 -7.55 -6.26 31.02
N ILE A 165 -7.69 -7.51 31.42
CA ILE A 165 -8.26 -8.59 30.60
C ILE A 165 -9.76 -8.69 30.87
N ALA A 166 -10.58 -8.68 29.81
CA ALA A 166 -12.02 -8.86 29.93
C ALA A 166 -12.40 -10.32 30.22
N HIS A 167 -11.90 -11.26 29.40
CA HIS A 167 -12.11 -12.70 29.56
C HIS A 167 -11.17 -13.51 28.66
N ILE A 168 -11.02 -14.79 28.97
CA ILE A 168 -10.26 -15.77 28.19
C ILE A 168 -11.21 -16.52 27.26
N VAL A 169 -10.81 -16.70 26.00
CA VAL A 169 -11.64 -17.34 24.96
C VAL A 169 -11.10 -18.70 24.54
N ASN A 170 -9.78 -18.92 24.61
CA ASN A 170 -9.19 -20.16 24.14
C ASN A 170 -7.85 -20.45 24.81
N SER A 171 -7.41 -21.70 24.71
CA SER A 171 -6.11 -22.18 25.19
C SER A 171 -5.46 -23.05 24.12
N LYS A 172 -4.16 -22.92 23.89
CA LYS A 172 -3.39 -23.83 23.03
C LYS A 172 -1.98 -24.04 23.57
N ILE A 173 -1.37 -25.18 23.23
CA ILE A 173 0.05 -25.43 23.48
C ILE A 173 0.83 -25.01 22.23
N ASP A 174 1.85 -24.19 22.42
CA ASP A 174 2.81 -23.88 21.36
C ASP A 174 4.00 -24.83 21.43
N TRP A 175 4.08 -25.73 20.44
CA TRP A 175 5.12 -26.75 20.34
C TRP A 175 6.46 -26.17 19.86
N CYS A 176 6.48 -24.95 19.30
CA CYS A 176 7.68 -24.34 18.74
C CYS A 176 8.56 -23.64 19.78
N GLN A 177 8.01 -23.23 20.93
CA GLN A 177 8.74 -22.48 21.97
C GLN A 177 8.78 -23.22 23.32
N ALA A 178 9.09 -24.53 23.29
CA ALA A 178 9.23 -25.40 24.46
C ALA A 178 7.91 -25.80 25.17
N CYS A 179 6.85 -26.08 24.40
CA CYS A 179 5.56 -26.57 24.93
C CYS A 179 4.92 -25.62 25.95
N LYS A 180 4.97 -24.31 25.68
CA LYS A 180 4.38 -23.31 26.58
C LYS A 180 2.88 -23.18 26.33
N LEU A 181 2.11 -23.17 27.41
CA LEU A 181 0.66 -22.95 27.37
C LEU A 181 0.38 -21.48 27.09
N LEU A 182 -0.42 -21.22 26.06
CA LEU A 182 -0.88 -19.89 25.66
C LEU A 182 -2.40 -19.78 25.85
N TYR A 183 -2.84 -18.64 26.37
CA TYR A 183 -4.24 -18.26 26.48
C TYR A 183 -4.57 -17.14 25.51
N LYS A 184 -5.71 -17.25 24.83
CA LYS A 184 -6.26 -16.18 24.00
C LYS A 184 -7.12 -15.29 24.90
N VAL A 185 -6.58 -14.13 25.25
CA VAL A 185 -7.29 -13.13 26.06
C VAL A 185 -8.01 -12.15 25.15
N ILE A 186 -9.17 -11.66 25.60
CA ILE A 186 -9.80 -10.46 25.06
C ILE A 186 -9.55 -9.31 26.02
N TRP A 187 -9.08 -8.19 25.50
CA TRP A 187 -8.78 -7.00 26.29
C TRP A 187 -10.05 -6.23 26.66
N LEU A 188 -10.11 -5.71 27.88
CA LEU A 188 -11.23 -4.86 28.32
C LEU A 188 -11.17 -3.52 27.57
N GLY A 189 -12.30 -3.12 26.96
CA GLY A 189 -12.41 -1.89 26.16
C GLY A 189 -12.28 -2.06 24.64
N TYR A 190 -11.89 -3.23 24.14
CA TYR A 190 -11.70 -3.50 22.71
C TYR A 190 -12.84 -4.32 22.07
N LYS A 191 -14.10 -4.07 22.40
CA LYS A 191 -15.19 -4.98 21.98
C LYS A 191 -15.41 -5.03 20.45
N ASP A 192 -14.99 -4.00 19.70
CA ASP A 192 -15.26 -3.85 18.26
C ASP A 192 -14.01 -3.66 17.38
N THR A 193 -12.82 -3.98 17.88
CA THR A 193 -11.54 -3.83 17.13
C THR A 193 -11.01 -5.20 16.65
N GLU A 194 -10.31 -5.26 15.51
CA GLU A 194 -9.65 -6.50 15.06
C GLU A 194 -8.56 -6.98 16.05
N ASP A 195 -7.91 -6.06 16.76
CA ASP A 195 -6.89 -6.31 17.79
C ASP A 195 -7.46 -6.66 19.17
N LYS A 196 -8.76 -6.97 19.26
CA LYS A 196 -9.43 -7.27 20.54
C LYS A 196 -8.88 -8.46 21.29
N SER A 197 -8.06 -9.29 20.65
CA SER A 197 -7.55 -10.52 21.26
C SER A 197 -6.08 -10.76 20.98
N SER A 198 -5.37 -11.24 21.99
CA SER A 198 -3.95 -11.60 21.88
C SER A 198 -3.67 -12.92 22.57
N TRP A 199 -2.62 -13.62 22.15
CA TRP A 199 -2.15 -14.83 22.81
C TRP A 199 -1.10 -14.47 23.85
N LEU A 200 -1.37 -14.77 25.12
CA LEU A 200 -0.45 -14.56 26.24
C LEU A 200 0.00 -15.90 26.82
N PRO A 201 1.28 -16.04 27.21
CA PRO A 201 1.74 -17.20 27.97
C PRO A 201 1.09 -17.23 29.35
N ALA A 202 0.89 -18.44 29.88
CA ALA A 202 0.32 -18.65 31.21
C ALA A 202 1.08 -17.87 32.31
N SER A 203 2.39 -17.69 32.18
CA SER A 203 3.22 -16.92 33.12
C SER A 203 2.85 -15.43 33.20
N LYS A 204 2.24 -14.86 32.15
CA LYS A 204 1.76 -13.46 32.16
C LYS A 204 0.35 -13.32 32.76
N LEU A 205 -0.28 -14.43 33.13
CA LEU A 205 -1.62 -14.47 33.74
C LEU A 205 -1.58 -14.81 35.24
N GLU A 206 -0.39 -14.81 35.84
CA GLU A 206 -0.19 -15.09 37.26
C GLU A 206 -0.95 -14.09 38.15
N HIS A 207 -1.13 -12.85 37.71
CA HIS A 207 -1.89 -11.81 38.41
C HIS A 207 -3.41 -11.92 38.24
N ALA A 208 -3.91 -12.82 37.38
CA ALA A 208 -5.33 -13.00 37.10
C ALA A 208 -5.81 -14.46 37.21
N PRO A 209 -5.58 -15.16 38.34
CA PRO A 209 -5.91 -16.59 38.49
C PRO A 209 -7.43 -16.84 38.45
N LYS A 210 -8.23 -15.84 38.86
CA LYS A 210 -9.70 -15.92 38.83
C LYS A 210 -10.23 -16.11 37.41
N LEU A 211 -9.69 -15.36 36.43
CA LEU A 211 -10.11 -15.47 35.03
C LEU A 211 -9.75 -16.82 34.42
N VAL A 212 -8.61 -17.38 34.81
CA VAL A 212 -8.19 -18.72 34.38
C VAL A 212 -9.10 -19.79 34.98
N ALA A 213 -9.44 -19.67 36.27
CA ALA A 213 -10.37 -20.58 36.94
C ALA A 213 -11.78 -20.53 36.32
N ASP A 214 -12.31 -19.34 36.07
CA ASP A 214 -13.63 -19.14 35.43
C ASP A 214 -13.66 -19.74 34.02
N PHE A 215 -12.57 -19.60 33.26
CA PHE A 215 -12.45 -20.18 31.92
C PHE A 215 -12.47 -21.71 31.95
N HIS A 216 -11.72 -22.34 32.86
CA HIS A 216 -11.71 -23.81 32.97
C HIS A 216 -12.98 -24.38 33.60
N ALA A 217 -13.67 -23.61 34.43
CA ALA A 217 -15.01 -23.95 34.90
C ALA A 217 -16.03 -23.98 33.75
N ALA A 218 -15.94 -23.02 32.83
CA ALA A 218 -16.80 -22.96 31.64
C ALA A 218 -16.40 -23.99 30.55
N TYR A 219 -15.11 -24.28 30.41
CA TYR A 219 -14.57 -25.15 29.36
C TYR A 219 -13.61 -26.22 29.93
N PRO A 220 -14.12 -27.25 30.62
CA PRO A 220 -13.29 -28.25 31.32
C PRO A 220 -12.46 -29.16 30.40
N HIS A 221 -12.76 -29.20 29.09
CA HIS A 221 -12.04 -29.99 28.08
C HIS A 221 -10.86 -29.24 27.45
N LYS A 222 -10.64 -27.97 27.83
CA LYS A 222 -9.59 -27.12 27.29
C LYS A 222 -8.30 -27.28 28.10
N LEU A 223 -7.18 -26.94 27.47
CA LEU A 223 -5.86 -27.18 28.03
C LEU A 223 -5.58 -26.19 29.15
N GLY A 224 -5.53 -26.70 30.38
CA GLY A 224 -5.17 -25.95 31.58
C GLY A 224 -3.66 -25.92 31.81
N PRO A 225 -3.19 -25.04 32.71
CA PRO A 225 -1.83 -25.15 33.23
C PRO A 225 -1.77 -26.53 33.88
N LEU A 226 -0.80 -27.36 33.50
CA LEU A 226 -0.56 -28.60 34.22
C LEU A 226 -0.34 -28.20 35.66
N SER A 227 -1.30 -28.56 36.53
CA SER A 227 -1.16 -28.42 37.97
C SER A 227 0.18 -29.05 38.32
N SER A 228 1.12 -28.25 38.79
CA SER A 228 2.23 -28.79 39.56
C SER A 228 1.61 -29.61 40.69
N LEU A 229 1.81 -30.93 40.62
CA LEU A 229 1.77 -31.80 41.79
C LEU A 229 2.62 -31.20 42.91
#